data_AF-A0A0F0L9A5-F1
#
_entry.id   AF-A0A0F0L9A5-F1
#
_cell.length_a   1.000
_cell.length_b   1.000
_cell.length_c   1.000
_cell.angle_alpha   90.00
_cell.angle_beta   90.00
_cell.angle_gamma   90.00
#
_symmetry.space_group_name_H-M   'P 1'
#
loop_
_entity.id
_entity.type
_entity.pdbx_description
1 polymer ?
#
loop_
_entity_poly.entity_id
_entity_poly.type
_entity_poly.pdbx_seq_one_letter_code
_entity_poly.pdbx_strand_id
1 'polypeptide(L)'
;MRRSRRLLAGVVGLAVLVGVAALPSVQMTEARFTDSEYSAASFTASTLETPVITSCTVTSFLGSFTGFTITWTSPYLKVQERLSINAVAVDNANVTQTGSGPYTYSATISSTLLNTLLGSLLGSSNTVRVESIYAGTSWASPAATKTLSVGGLLGLGGNNTCT
;
A
#
# COMPACT_ATOMS: atom_id res chain seq x y z
N MET A 1 -47.74 5.26 42.24
CA MET A 1 -47.45 4.59 40.95
C MET A 1 -46.56 5.36 39.96
N ARG A 2 -46.42 6.71 40.04
CA ARG A 2 -45.61 7.49 39.07
C ARG A 2 -44.07 7.39 39.24
N ARG A 3 -43.57 7.15 40.46
CA ARG A 3 -42.13 7.03 40.77
C ARG A 3 -41.50 5.74 40.24
N SER A 4 -42.20 4.62 40.31
CA SER A 4 -41.72 3.31 39.86
C SER A 4 -41.51 3.23 38.35
N ARG A 5 -42.36 3.89 37.54
CA ARG A 5 -42.18 3.97 36.08
C ARG A 5 -40.95 4.78 35.65
N ARG A 6 -40.55 5.79 36.43
CA ARG A 6 -39.35 6.60 36.13
C ARG A 6 -38.06 5.85 36.44
N LEU A 7 -38.05 5.06 37.53
CA LEU A 7 -36.93 4.18 37.87
C LEU A 7 -36.72 3.10 36.82
N LEU A 8 -37.81 2.46 36.35
CA LEU A 8 -37.75 1.43 35.31
C LEU A 8 -37.21 1.98 33.98
N ALA A 9 -37.66 3.16 33.54
CA ALA A 9 -37.15 3.80 32.34
C ALA A 9 -35.65 4.15 32.45
N GLY A 10 -35.21 4.60 33.63
CA GLY A 10 -33.80 4.88 33.90
C GLY A 10 -32.92 3.63 33.83
N VAL A 11 -33.37 2.52 34.42
CA VAL A 11 -32.63 1.25 34.41
C VAL A 11 -32.54 0.67 33.00
N VAL A 12 -33.64 0.72 32.22
CA VAL A 12 -33.62 0.28 30.81
C VAL A 12 -32.70 1.15 29.97
N GLY A 13 -32.73 2.48 30.14
CA GLY A 13 -31.82 3.39 29.44
C GLY A 13 -30.35 3.14 29.78
N LEU A 14 -30.05 2.88 31.05
CA LEU A 14 -28.69 2.57 31.50
C LEU A 14 -28.21 1.22 30.94
N ALA A 15 -29.08 0.20 30.93
CA ALA A 15 -28.76 -1.11 30.37
C ALA A 15 -28.47 -1.04 28.85
N VAL A 16 -29.19 -0.19 28.12
CA VAL A 16 -28.92 0.06 26.68
C VAL A 16 -27.59 0.77 26.49
N LEU A 17 -27.28 1.80 27.28
CA LEU A 17 -26.00 2.52 27.20
C LEU A 17 -24.79 1.63 27.52
N VAL A 18 -24.91 0.78 28.55
CA VAL A 18 -23.86 -0.19 28.90
C VAL A 18 -23.72 -1.25 27.81
N GLY A 19 -24.83 -1.71 27.23
CA GLY A 19 -24.82 -2.67 26.12
C GLY A 19 -24.14 -2.14 24.87
N VAL A 20 -24.28 -0.84 24.55
CA VAL A 20 -23.58 -0.21 23.41
C VAL A 20 -22.10 0.02 23.73
N ALA A 21 -21.76 0.41 24.96
CA ALA A 21 -20.38 0.67 25.37
C ALA A 21 -19.53 -0.59 25.52
N ALA A 22 -20.13 -1.76 25.80
CA ALA A 22 -19.44 -3.03 25.93
C ALA A 22 -19.07 -3.68 24.59
N LEU A 23 -19.47 -3.08 23.46
CA LEU A 23 -19.14 -3.59 22.14
C LEU A 23 -17.70 -3.20 21.78
N PRO A 24 -16.87 -4.14 21.27
CA PRO A 24 -15.54 -3.80 20.80
C PRO A 24 -15.63 -2.75 19.69
N SER A 25 -14.71 -1.80 19.68
CA SER A 25 -14.60 -0.82 18.60
C SER A 25 -14.35 -1.55 17.28
N VAL A 26 -15.15 -1.22 16.26
CA VAL A 26 -14.98 -1.75 14.90
C VAL A 26 -13.55 -1.47 14.42
N GLN A 27 -12.83 -2.55 14.11
CA GLN A 27 -11.51 -2.45 13.49
C GLN A 27 -11.69 -2.03 12.01
N MET A 28 -10.70 -1.34 11.41
CA MET A 28 -10.82 -0.84 10.02
C MET A 28 -11.13 -1.92 8.98
N THR A 29 -10.97 -3.21 9.31
CA THR A 29 -11.18 -4.36 8.45
C THR A 29 -12.50 -5.09 8.70
N GLU A 30 -13.30 -4.68 9.68
CA GLU A 30 -14.59 -5.30 9.97
C GLU A 30 -15.74 -4.36 9.63
N ALA A 31 -16.80 -4.92 9.05
CA ALA A 31 -18.09 -4.25 9.06
C ALA A 31 -19.09 -5.07 9.86
N ARG A 32 -19.88 -4.33 10.65
CA ARG A 32 -20.90 -4.86 11.53
C ARG A 32 -22.24 -4.26 11.11
N PHE A 33 -23.22 -5.13 10.91
CA PHE A 33 -24.61 -4.72 10.77
C PHE A 33 -25.41 -5.30 11.93
N THR A 34 -26.40 -4.54 12.37
CA THR A 34 -27.38 -4.96 13.37
C THR A 34 -28.73 -4.84 12.71
N ASP A 35 -29.33 -5.97 12.38
CA ASP A 35 -30.75 -6.03 12.06
C ASP A 35 -31.51 -6.24 13.39
N SER A 36 -32.59 -5.49 13.60
CA SER A 36 -33.45 -5.64 14.78
C SER A 36 -34.09 -7.02 14.88
N GLU A 37 -34.14 -7.78 13.80
CA GLU A 37 -34.90 -9.03 13.72
C GLU A 37 -34.04 -10.31 13.75
N TYR A 38 -32.80 -10.32 13.24
CA TYR A 38 -31.97 -11.54 13.18
C TYR A 38 -30.46 -11.28 13.28
N SER A 39 -29.90 -11.45 14.49
CA SER A 39 -28.48 -11.64 14.79
C SER A 39 -27.49 -10.50 14.45
N ALA A 40 -26.41 -10.43 15.23
CA ALA A 40 -25.25 -9.61 14.90
C ALA A 40 -24.18 -10.52 14.27
N ALA A 41 -23.70 -10.16 13.08
CA ALA A 41 -22.60 -10.83 12.40
C ALA A 41 -21.48 -9.84 12.07
N SER A 42 -20.24 -10.33 12.05
CA SER A 42 -19.08 -9.61 11.53
C SER A 42 -18.55 -10.36 10.31
N PHE A 43 -18.02 -9.60 9.36
CA PHE A 43 -17.21 -10.13 8.28
C PHE A 43 -15.86 -9.41 8.27
N THR A 44 -14.80 -10.19 8.13
CA THR A 44 -13.43 -9.67 8.04
C THR A 44 -13.06 -9.52 6.57
N ALA A 45 -12.64 -8.33 6.17
CA ALA A 45 -12.14 -8.10 4.82
C ALA A 45 -10.84 -8.88 4.58
N SER A 46 -10.70 -9.47 3.40
CA SER A 46 -9.44 -10.10 2.98
C SER A 46 -8.34 -9.04 2.85
N THR A 47 -7.18 -9.30 3.44
CA THR A 47 -6.01 -8.41 3.35
C THR A 47 -4.99 -8.99 2.39
N LEU A 48 -4.41 -8.14 1.54
CA LEU A 48 -3.26 -8.50 0.74
C LEU A 48 -1.98 -8.31 1.57
N GLU A 49 -1.08 -9.29 1.53
CA GLU A 49 0.25 -9.19 2.13
C GLU A 49 1.03 -8.05 1.49
N THR A 50 1.84 -7.37 2.31
CA THR A 50 2.69 -6.27 1.83
C THR A 50 3.91 -6.86 1.13
N PRO A 51 4.21 -6.45 -0.12
CA PRO A 51 5.44 -6.83 -0.79
C PRO A 51 6.68 -6.45 0.03
N VAL A 52 7.78 -7.16 -0.13
CA VAL A 52 9.04 -6.85 0.56
C VAL A 52 10.09 -6.43 -0.46
N ILE A 53 10.50 -5.16 -0.42
CA ILE A 53 11.59 -4.68 -1.28
C ILE A 53 12.91 -5.23 -0.75
N THR A 54 13.54 -6.09 -1.55
CA THR A 54 14.79 -6.79 -1.20
C THR A 54 16.01 -6.01 -1.63
N SER A 55 15.94 -5.29 -2.75
CA SER A 55 17.03 -4.42 -3.20
C SER A 55 16.49 -3.23 -3.99
N CYS A 56 17.18 -2.11 -3.87
CA CYS A 56 17.01 -0.98 -4.78
C CYS A 56 18.39 -0.37 -5.04
N THR A 57 18.85 -0.44 -6.29
CA THR A 57 20.19 -0.03 -6.67
C THR A 57 20.12 0.95 -7.82
N VAL A 58 20.83 2.06 -7.68
CA VAL A 58 20.95 3.04 -8.76
C VAL A 58 21.99 2.56 -9.77
N THR A 59 21.68 2.73 -11.05
CA THR A 59 22.58 2.51 -12.16
C THR A 59 23.13 3.85 -12.62
N SER A 60 24.45 3.95 -12.75
CA SER A 60 25.15 5.16 -13.21
C SER A 60 26.17 4.81 -14.29
N PHE A 61 26.40 5.72 -15.23
CA PHE A 61 27.43 5.61 -16.26
C PHE A 61 28.26 6.89 -16.26
N LEU A 62 29.59 6.77 -16.11
CA LEU A 62 30.51 7.91 -16.01
C LEU A 62 30.11 8.94 -14.93
N GLY A 63 29.49 8.47 -13.84
CA GLY A 63 29.01 9.33 -12.75
C GLY A 63 27.63 9.97 -12.99
N SER A 64 27.04 9.81 -14.18
CA SER A 64 25.68 10.26 -14.48
C SER A 64 24.64 9.19 -14.14
N PHE A 65 23.52 9.59 -13.57
CA PHE A 65 22.36 8.72 -13.35
C PHE A 65 21.80 8.19 -14.68
N THR A 66 21.75 6.87 -14.86
CA THR A 66 21.18 6.24 -16.06
C THR A 66 19.91 5.45 -15.80
N GLY A 67 19.62 5.13 -14.54
CA GLY A 67 18.41 4.42 -14.14
C GLY A 67 18.53 3.82 -12.75
N PHE A 68 17.60 2.93 -12.40
CA PHE A 68 17.71 2.12 -11.19
C PHE A 68 17.06 0.76 -11.41
N THR A 69 17.47 -0.21 -10.61
CA THR A 69 16.87 -1.53 -10.53
C THR A 69 16.28 -1.72 -9.15
N ILE A 70 15.04 -2.17 -9.10
CA ILE A 70 14.36 -2.53 -7.85
C ILE A 70 13.94 -4.00 -7.91
N THR A 71 14.18 -4.70 -6.81
CA THR A 71 13.74 -6.08 -6.62
C THR A 71 12.87 -6.19 -5.37
N TRP A 72 11.83 -7.01 -5.45
CA TRP A 72 10.94 -7.28 -4.32
C TRP A 72 10.39 -8.70 -4.38
N THR A 73 9.82 -9.15 -3.26
CA THR A 73 9.13 -10.43 -3.17
C THR A 73 7.66 -10.23 -2.80
N SER A 74 6.80 -11.10 -3.32
CA SER A 74 5.37 -11.14 -3.02
C SER A 74 4.83 -12.57 -3.21
N PRO A 75 3.82 -13.00 -2.44
CA PRO A 75 3.17 -14.30 -2.64
C PRO A 75 2.23 -14.32 -3.85
N TYR A 76 1.87 -13.15 -4.41
CA TYR A 76 0.89 -13.03 -5.49
C TYR A 76 1.54 -13.07 -6.86
N LEU A 77 0.75 -13.28 -7.92
CA LEU A 77 1.25 -13.27 -9.30
C LEU A 77 1.47 -11.85 -9.81
N LYS A 78 2.27 -11.70 -10.87
CA LYS A 78 2.62 -10.42 -11.51
C LYS A 78 1.41 -9.54 -11.82
N VAL A 79 0.30 -10.13 -12.24
CA VAL A 79 -0.94 -9.39 -12.57
C VAL A 79 -1.59 -8.72 -11.35
N GLN A 80 -1.19 -9.14 -10.15
CA GLN A 80 -1.61 -8.59 -8.87
C GLN A 80 -0.53 -7.70 -8.25
N GLU A 81 0.51 -7.34 -8.98
CA GLU A 81 1.59 -6.48 -8.49
C GLU A 81 1.55 -5.14 -9.22
N ARG A 82 1.77 -4.06 -8.47
CA ARG A 82 1.82 -2.70 -8.99
C ARG A 82 3.09 -2.00 -8.50
N LEU A 83 3.98 -1.69 -9.43
CA LEU A 83 5.08 -0.77 -9.24
C LEU A 83 4.63 0.64 -9.63
N SER A 84 4.93 1.64 -8.82
CA SER A 84 4.65 3.05 -9.09
C SER A 84 5.77 3.96 -8.61
N ILE A 85 5.88 5.13 -9.22
CA ILE A 85 6.88 6.15 -8.90
C ILE A 85 6.15 7.49 -8.81
N ASN A 86 6.19 8.16 -7.64
CA ASN A 86 5.42 9.39 -7.37
C ASN A 86 3.93 9.30 -7.79
N ALA A 87 3.31 8.16 -7.53
CA ALA A 87 1.93 7.81 -7.92
C ALA A 87 1.68 7.49 -9.40
N VAL A 88 2.69 7.58 -10.27
CA VAL A 88 2.58 7.12 -11.66
C VAL A 88 2.87 5.62 -11.72
N ALA A 89 1.92 4.83 -12.21
CA ALA A 89 2.11 3.39 -12.37
C ALA A 89 3.11 3.09 -13.48
N VAL A 90 4.05 2.18 -13.20
CA VAL A 90 4.96 1.63 -14.21
C VAL A 90 4.23 0.49 -14.91
N ASP A 91 4.31 0.45 -16.24
CA ASP A 91 3.75 -0.65 -17.00
C ASP A 91 4.39 -1.97 -16.56
N ASN A 92 3.54 -2.95 -16.25
CA ASN A 92 3.94 -4.27 -15.81
C ASN A 92 4.78 -5.01 -16.86
N ALA A 93 4.79 -4.60 -18.13
CA ALA A 93 5.73 -5.05 -19.15
C ALA A 93 7.21 -4.88 -18.73
N ASN A 94 7.52 -3.87 -17.91
CA ASN A 94 8.87 -3.61 -17.40
C ASN A 94 9.25 -4.45 -16.17
N VAL A 95 8.31 -5.25 -15.65
CA VAL A 95 8.51 -6.09 -14.47
C VAL A 95 8.75 -7.52 -14.91
N THR A 96 9.80 -8.13 -14.40
CA THR A 96 10.08 -9.56 -14.57
C THR A 96 9.65 -10.31 -13.32
N GLN A 97 9.03 -11.48 -13.48
CA GLN A 97 8.68 -12.40 -12.40
C GLN A 97 9.50 -13.67 -12.54
N THR A 98 10.03 -14.18 -11.43
CA THR A 98 10.76 -15.46 -11.36
C THR A 98 10.35 -16.24 -10.11
N GLY A 99 10.67 -17.54 -10.10
CA GLY A 99 10.40 -18.45 -8.99
C GLY A 99 9.00 -19.10 -9.04
N SER A 100 8.79 -20.07 -8.15
CA SER A 100 7.54 -20.82 -8.00
C SER A 100 6.83 -20.54 -6.68
N GLY A 101 7.24 -19.50 -5.94
CA GLY A 101 6.63 -19.06 -4.69
C GLY A 101 7.59 -19.07 -3.48
N PRO A 102 7.62 -18.01 -2.64
CA PRO A 102 7.18 -16.65 -2.96
C PRO A 102 7.89 -16.13 -4.23
N TYR A 103 7.19 -15.34 -5.04
CA TYR A 103 7.71 -14.87 -6.32
C TYR A 103 8.71 -13.75 -6.10
N THR A 104 9.73 -13.72 -6.96
CA THR A 104 10.70 -12.63 -6.99
C THR A 104 10.47 -11.78 -8.23
N TYR A 105 10.37 -10.48 -7.99
CA TYR A 105 10.13 -9.47 -9.00
C TYR A 105 11.36 -8.59 -9.17
N SER A 106 11.63 -8.20 -10.42
CA SER A 106 12.69 -7.24 -10.73
C SER A 106 12.25 -6.32 -11.85
N ALA A 107 12.49 -5.03 -11.68
CA ALA A 107 12.26 -4.02 -12.70
C ALA A 107 13.50 -3.15 -12.85
N THR A 108 13.97 -2.98 -14.08
CA THR A 108 15.06 -2.04 -14.41
C THR A 108 14.46 -0.86 -15.16
N ILE A 109 14.47 0.30 -14.52
CA ILE A 109 13.85 1.52 -15.03
C ILE A 109 14.97 2.46 -15.49
N SER A 110 14.98 2.77 -16.79
CA SER A 110 15.93 3.72 -17.35
C SER A 110 15.54 5.17 -17.01
N SER A 111 16.55 6.05 -17.02
CA SER A 111 16.36 7.50 -16.92
C SER A 111 15.44 8.05 -18.01
N THR A 112 15.49 7.49 -19.23
CA THR A 112 14.57 7.88 -20.31
C THR A 112 13.12 7.57 -19.96
N LEU A 113 12.84 6.35 -19.48
CA LEU A 113 11.50 5.96 -19.06
C LEU A 113 11.01 6.80 -17.89
N LEU A 114 11.88 7.05 -16.91
CA LEU A 114 11.60 7.95 -15.79
C LEU A 114 11.28 9.38 -16.25
N ASN A 115 12.03 9.92 -17.21
CA ASN A 115 11.77 11.26 -17.73
C ASN A 115 10.44 11.32 -18.49
N THR A 116 10.05 10.25 -19.18
CA THR A 116 8.72 10.16 -19.81
C THR A 116 7.59 10.09 -18.79
N LEU A 117 7.80 9.37 -17.68
CA LEU A 117 6.80 9.20 -16.62
C LEU A 117 6.64 10.46 -15.75
N LEU A 118 7.73 11.14 -15.43
CA LEU A 118 7.78 12.17 -14.39
C LEU A 118 8.23 13.55 -14.89
N GLY A 119 8.68 13.66 -16.13
CA GLY A 119 9.34 14.88 -16.62
C GLY A 119 10.76 15.01 -16.06
N SER A 120 11.13 16.19 -15.55
CA SER A 120 12.51 16.43 -15.08
C SER A 120 12.81 15.71 -13.77
N LEU A 121 13.88 14.92 -13.77
CA LEU A 121 14.38 14.17 -12.60
C LEU A 121 15.51 14.88 -11.85
N LEU A 122 15.96 16.03 -12.33
CA LEU A 122 17.16 16.68 -11.81
C LEU A 122 16.89 17.29 -10.43
N GLY A 123 17.68 16.88 -9.44
CA GLY A 123 17.52 17.32 -8.06
C GLY A 123 16.22 16.84 -7.41
N SER A 124 15.55 15.83 -7.97
CA SER A 124 14.28 15.35 -7.45
C SER A 124 14.45 14.13 -6.54
N SER A 125 13.52 14.02 -5.60
CA SER A 125 13.33 12.85 -4.75
C SER A 125 12.01 12.20 -5.13
N ASN A 126 12.05 10.94 -5.54
CA ASN A 126 10.91 10.22 -6.06
C ASN A 126 10.61 9.02 -5.17
N THR A 127 9.35 8.86 -4.78
CA THR A 127 8.90 7.71 -3.98
C THR A 127 8.62 6.55 -4.92
N VAL A 128 9.42 5.50 -4.83
CA VAL A 128 9.19 4.21 -5.48
C VAL A 128 8.32 3.38 -4.54
N ARG A 129 7.18 2.91 -5.06
CA ARG A 129 6.15 2.21 -4.30
C ARG A 129 5.78 0.90 -4.98
N VAL A 130 5.75 -0.17 -4.20
CA VAL A 130 5.32 -1.50 -4.63
C VAL A 130 4.15 -1.94 -3.77
N GLU A 131 3.09 -2.40 -4.42
CA GLU A 131 1.86 -2.86 -3.79
C GLU A 131 1.34 -4.11 -4.47
N SER A 132 0.67 -4.96 -3.70
CA SER A 132 -0.18 -6.00 -4.25
C SER A 132 -1.59 -5.45 -4.42
N ILE A 133 -2.28 -5.81 -5.51
CA ILE A 133 -3.60 -5.34 -5.88
C ILE A 133 -4.53 -6.50 -6.22
N TYR A 134 -5.82 -6.34 -5.93
CA TYR A 134 -6.83 -7.21 -6.53
C TYR A 134 -7.19 -6.69 -7.91
N ALA A 135 -6.88 -7.47 -8.94
CA ALA A 135 -7.16 -7.13 -10.32
C ALA A 135 -8.64 -6.72 -10.52
N GLY A 136 -8.87 -5.59 -11.17
CA GLY A 136 -10.22 -5.06 -11.41
C GLY A 136 -10.85 -4.33 -10.23
N THR A 137 -10.12 -4.10 -9.13
CA THR A 137 -10.62 -3.36 -7.96
C THR A 137 -9.66 -2.24 -7.56
N SER A 138 -10.10 -1.36 -6.65
CA SER A 138 -9.24 -0.35 -6.00
C SER A 138 -8.50 -0.88 -4.77
N TRP A 139 -8.71 -2.15 -4.39
CA TRP A 139 -8.08 -2.74 -3.21
C TRP A 139 -6.60 -3.00 -3.47
N ALA A 140 -5.77 -2.44 -2.58
CA ALA A 140 -4.33 -2.60 -2.57
C ALA A 140 -3.85 -2.97 -1.16
N SER A 141 -2.74 -3.70 -1.08
CA SER A 141 -2.00 -3.90 0.17
C SER A 141 -1.45 -2.57 0.70
N PRO A 142 -0.99 -2.52 1.95
CA PRO A 142 -0.02 -1.51 2.34
C PRO A 142 1.18 -1.53 1.36
N ALA A 143 1.77 -0.36 1.15
CA ALA A 143 2.86 -0.20 0.21
C ALA A 143 4.22 -0.40 0.86
N ALA A 144 5.07 -1.17 0.20
CA ALA A 144 6.50 -1.07 0.43
C ALA A 144 7.05 0.12 -0.37
N THR A 145 7.86 0.95 0.29
CA THR A 145 8.39 2.18 -0.32
C THR A 145 9.90 2.30 -0.20
N LYS A 146 10.49 2.91 -1.22
CA LYS A 146 11.88 3.36 -1.26
C LYS A 146 11.93 4.77 -1.85
N THR A 147 12.91 5.55 -1.43
CA THR A 147 13.15 6.90 -1.92
C THR A 147 14.29 6.87 -2.92
N LEU A 148 14.00 7.20 -4.18
CA LEU A 148 14.98 7.42 -5.23
C LEU A 148 15.37 8.90 -5.27
N SER A 149 16.60 9.20 -4.88
CA SER A 149 17.17 10.54 -4.98
C SER A 149 18.15 10.61 -6.16
N VAL A 150 17.94 11.58 -7.05
CA VAL A 150 18.82 11.86 -8.19
C VAL A 150 19.47 13.23 -7.98
N GLY A 151 20.79 13.24 -7.77
CA GLY A 151 21.53 14.43 -7.41
C GLY A 151 22.16 15.15 -8.61
N GLY A 152 22.26 16.49 -8.51
CA GLY A 152 23.03 17.33 -9.44
C GLY A 152 22.32 17.75 -10.73
N LEU A 153 22.93 18.70 -11.45
CA LEU A 153 22.53 19.12 -12.79
C LEU A 153 23.09 18.08 -13.78
N LEU A 154 22.21 17.37 -14.50
CA LEU A 154 22.53 16.22 -15.37
C LEU A 154 22.85 14.88 -14.66
N GLY A 155 22.48 14.72 -13.39
CA GLY A 155 22.87 13.52 -12.63
C GLY A 155 24.36 13.51 -12.27
N LEU A 156 25.06 14.61 -12.52
CA LEU A 156 26.49 14.82 -12.28
C LEU A 156 26.67 15.65 -11.00
N GLY A 157 27.45 15.14 -10.06
CA GLY A 157 27.88 15.90 -8.87
C GLY A 157 26.97 15.83 -7.65
N GLY A 158 25.99 14.92 -7.62
CA GLY A 158 25.22 14.59 -6.42
C GLY A 158 25.14 13.09 -6.18
N ASN A 159 24.86 12.68 -4.93
CA ASN A 159 24.81 11.26 -4.59
C ASN A 159 23.46 10.67 -5.06
N ASN A 160 23.50 9.80 -6.06
CA ASN A 160 22.30 9.11 -6.53
C ASN A 160 22.05 7.88 -5.64
N THR A 161 20.91 7.85 -4.96
CA THR A 161 20.60 6.80 -3.97
C THR A 161 19.19 6.27 -4.12
N CYS A 162 18.98 5.02 -3.75
CA CYS A 162 17.65 4.44 -3.60
C CYS A 162 17.54 3.72 -2.25
N THR A 163 16.82 4.32 -1.29
CA THR A 163 16.82 3.87 0.12
C THR A 163 15.47 3.88 0.79
#